data_AF-A0A1H1Q0L6-F1
#
_entry.id   AF-A0A1H1Q0L6-F1
#
_cell.length_a   1.000
_cell.length_b   1.000
_cell.length_c   1.000
_cell.angle_alpha   90.00
_cell.angle_beta   90.00
_cell.angle_gamma   90.00
#
_symmetry.space_group_name_H-M   'P 1'
#
loop_
_entity.id
_entity.type
_entity.pdbx_description
1 polymer ?
#
loop_
_entity_poly.entity_id
_entity_poly.type
_entity_poly.pdbx_seq_one_letter_code
_entity_poly.pdbx_strand_id
1 'polypeptide(L)'
;MSPFAAWILAQEARALLTRLAQVRPFALLEPMVPAAALLPGAQTAIEQHLLAGKRDVGALVQGFLGWLGGPSARLATDAEAQRRFSFLRLRFNAVLTQFDLFNDVISQRSEHDTGVWMSGLDVVSADALTLAGSYYPVPPVICYLDRGIGAAIRRARTRLPGGGSNPVAIIRVPRERMVGSGIASSLIHEVGHQAAALLDLVDSLRPLLQGMQRGSAADREAWQLWARWISEIVADFWSVARVGICSTLGLMGVVSLPRPFMFRLNLDDPHPVPWIRVTLSCAIGQALYPHPQWARLAALWQSLYPPQGLDPARLRLLDQLRATMPAFVSLLVNHRPPRLRGKALHEALAVRERQPRRLADLYRSWCRAPAGMYRAPPTLVFAVLGQSRVDGRLSPEAESALLSKLLTHWALRSTLDTASACRTAVLQRATSRAWLESEHGLATR
;
A
#
# COMPACT_ATOMS: atom_id res chain seq x y z
N MET A 1 44.51 -18.64 16.38
CA MET A 1 43.37 -18.29 17.24
C MET A 1 43.49 -19.08 18.53
N SER A 2 43.19 -18.49 19.68
CA SER A 2 43.23 -19.24 20.94
C SER A 2 42.13 -20.33 20.99
N PRO A 3 42.43 -21.53 21.52
CA PRO A 3 41.42 -22.59 21.67
C PRO A 3 40.20 -22.13 22.48
N PHE A 4 40.42 -21.28 23.47
CA PHE A 4 39.35 -20.71 24.28
C PHE A 4 38.44 -19.78 23.48
N ALA A 5 38.99 -18.86 22.68
CA ALA A 5 38.19 -17.99 21.81
C ALA A 5 37.39 -18.81 20.78
N ALA A 6 38.00 -19.85 20.20
CA ALA A 6 37.32 -20.76 19.28
C ALA A 6 36.12 -21.45 19.95
N TRP A 7 36.30 -21.93 21.18
CA TRP A 7 35.25 -22.58 21.96
C TRP A 7 34.11 -21.62 22.30
N ILE A 8 34.41 -20.42 22.80
CA ILE A 8 33.39 -19.39 23.12
C ILE A 8 32.57 -19.04 21.88
N LEU A 9 33.23 -18.74 20.75
CA LEU A 9 32.53 -18.38 19.51
C LEU A 9 31.69 -19.54 18.96
N ALA A 10 32.14 -20.79 19.14
CA ALA A 10 31.34 -21.96 18.78
C ALA A 10 30.09 -22.10 19.66
N GLN A 11 30.17 -21.83 20.96
CA GLN A 11 29.00 -21.85 21.85
C GLN A 11 27.99 -20.75 21.47
N GLU A 12 28.47 -19.53 21.22
CA GLU A 12 27.62 -18.42 20.79
C GLU A 12 26.95 -18.70 19.43
N ALA A 13 27.68 -19.27 18.47
CA ALA A 13 27.13 -19.70 17.19
C ALA A 13 26.06 -20.80 17.36
N ARG A 14 26.27 -21.78 18.23
CA ARG A 14 25.25 -22.79 18.56
C ARG A 14 24.02 -22.17 19.22
N ALA A 15 24.21 -21.20 20.10
CA ALA A 15 23.11 -20.45 20.72
C ALA A 15 22.29 -19.65 19.70
N LEU A 16 22.90 -19.15 18.60
CA LEU A 16 22.16 -18.56 17.49
C LEU A 16 21.27 -19.59 16.79
N LEU A 17 21.78 -20.81 16.53
CA LEU A 17 20.97 -21.89 15.92
C LEU A 17 19.79 -22.30 16.81
N THR A 18 20.01 -22.42 18.12
CA THR A 18 18.94 -22.74 19.08
C THR A 18 17.83 -21.69 19.06
N ARG A 19 18.19 -20.40 19.10
CA ARG A 19 17.20 -19.31 18.98
C ARG A 19 16.50 -19.29 17.63
N LEU A 20 17.24 -19.54 16.55
CA LEU A 20 16.67 -19.62 15.21
C LEU A 20 15.66 -20.76 15.08
N ALA A 21 15.87 -21.89 15.78
CA ALA A 21 14.95 -23.01 15.81
C ALA A 21 13.61 -22.65 16.49
N GLN A 22 13.61 -21.73 17.46
CA GLN A 22 12.42 -21.27 18.17
C GLN A 22 11.49 -20.38 17.33
N VAL A 23 11.98 -19.82 16.22
CA VAL A 23 11.13 -19.09 15.25
C VAL A 23 10.20 -20.10 14.56
N ARG A 24 8.91 -20.01 14.89
CA ARG A 24 7.83 -20.87 14.37
C ARG A 24 7.03 -20.15 13.27
N PRO A 25 6.41 -20.91 12.34
CA PRO A 25 5.43 -20.35 11.40
C PRO A 25 4.30 -19.60 12.12
N PHE A 26 3.84 -18.47 11.56
CA PHE A 26 2.75 -17.67 12.12
C PHE A 26 1.43 -18.43 12.13
N ALA A 27 1.25 -19.38 11.21
CA ALA A 27 0.11 -20.30 11.20
C ALA A 27 -0.06 -21.09 12.50
N LEU A 28 0.99 -21.19 13.34
CA LEU A 28 0.97 -21.90 14.63
C LEU A 28 0.99 -20.97 15.85
N LEU A 29 1.03 -19.65 15.65
CA LEU A 29 1.27 -18.68 16.73
C LEU A 29 0.03 -17.85 17.07
N GLU A 30 -0.67 -17.32 16.07
CA GLU A 30 -1.66 -16.26 16.28
C GLU A 30 -3.09 -16.78 16.09
N PRO A 31 -3.89 -16.91 17.17
CA PRO A 31 -5.27 -17.37 17.06
C PRO A 31 -6.18 -16.25 16.57
N MET A 32 -6.73 -16.40 15.37
CA MET A 32 -7.72 -15.47 14.82
C MET A 32 -8.86 -16.22 14.14
N VAL A 33 -10.03 -15.58 14.05
CA VAL A 33 -11.14 -16.15 13.27
C VAL A 33 -10.74 -16.23 11.79
N PRO A 34 -11.22 -17.22 11.01
CA PRO A 34 -10.82 -17.39 9.61
C PRO A 34 -11.06 -16.17 8.72
N ALA A 35 -12.04 -15.33 9.04
CA ALA A 35 -12.30 -14.08 8.31
C ALA A 35 -11.27 -12.98 8.61
N ALA A 36 -10.62 -13.00 9.77
CA ALA A 36 -9.55 -12.07 10.14
C ALA A 36 -8.17 -12.51 9.63
N ALA A 37 -8.04 -13.78 9.22
CA ALA A 37 -6.81 -14.36 8.70
C ALA A 37 -6.24 -13.57 7.52
N LEU A 38 -4.91 -13.64 7.37
CA LEU A 38 -4.24 -13.14 6.17
C LEU A 38 -4.79 -13.84 4.93
N LEU A 39 -4.90 -13.10 3.83
CA LEU A 39 -5.13 -13.71 2.53
C LEU A 39 -3.98 -14.70 2.22
N PRO A 40 -4.25 -15.89 1.64
CA PRO A 40 -3.24 -16.95 1.51
C PRO A 40 -1.99 -16.52 0.73
N GLY A 41 -2.15 -15.65 -0.26
CA GLY A 41 -1.01 -15.11 -1.02
C GLY A 41 -0.06 -14.31 -0.13
N ALA A 42 -0.60 -13.55 0.82
CA ALA A 42 0.18 -12.77 1.79
C ALA A 42 0.84 -13.69 2.82
N GLN A 43 0.08 -14.62 3.40
CA GLN A 43 0.61 -15.59 4.36
C GLN A 43 1.73 -16.43 3.74
N THR A 44 1.50 -16.99 2.55
CA THR A 44 2.50 -17.80 1.85
C THR A 44 3.77 -17.01 1.54
N ALA A 45 3.63 -15.77 1.08
CA ALA A 45 4.78 -14.93 0.75
C ALA A 45 5.60 -14.55 1.99
N ILE A 46 4.96 -14.29 3.13
CA ILE A 46 5.65 -14.05 4.42
C ILE A 46 6.36 -15.32 4.89
N GLU A 47 5.67 -16.46 4.94
CA GLU A 47 6.22 -17.73 5.43
C GLU A 47 7.43 -18.16 4.57
N GLN A 48 7.31 -18.08 3.24
CA GLN A 48 8.41 -18.39 2.33
C GLN A 48 9.62 -17.47 2.55
N HIS A 49 9.38 -16.17 2.73
CA HIS A 49 10.45 -15.19 3.00
C HIS A 49 11.18 -15.51 4.31
N LEU A 50 10.44 -15.78 5.39
CA LEU A 50 11.03 -16.12 6.69
C LEU A 50 11.74 -17.47 6.69
N LEU A 51 11.19 -18.48 6.01
CA LEU A 51 11.84 -19.78 5.83
C LEU A 51 13.15 -19.66 5.05
N ALA A 52 13.19 -18.84 3.99
CA ALA A 52 14.41 -18.56 3.25
C ALA A 52 15.45 -17.88 4.14
N GLY A 53 15.08 -16.80 4.84
CA GLY A 53 15.97 -16.12 5.78
C GLY A 53 16.52 -17.02 6.88
N LYS A 54 15.67 -17.91 7.43
CA LYS A 54 16.07 -18.93 8.41
C LYS A 54 17.08 -19.92 7.83
N ARG A 55 16.86 -20.42 6.61
CA ARG A 55 17.80 -21.33 5.94
C ARG A 55 19.14 -20.65 5.68
N ASP A 56 19.13 -19.41 5.21
CA ASP A 56 20.36 -18.65 4.89
C ASP A 56 21.20 -18.40 6.15
N VAL A 57 20.59 -17.92 7.23
CA VAL A 57 21.30 -17.72 8.51
C VAL A 57 21.78 -19.04 9.09
N GLY A 58 20.97 -20.10 9.02
CA GLY A 58 21.37 -21.44 9.44
C GLY A 58 22.60 -21.94 8.68
N ALA A 59 22.62 -21.81 7.35
CA ALA A 59 23.76 -22.20 6.52
C ALA A 59 25.02 -21.38 6.83
N LEU A 60 24.88 -20.07 7.04
CA LEU A 60 26.02 -19.21 7.41
C LEU A 60 26.62 -19.59 8.77
N VAL A 61 25.77 -19.87 9.77
CA VAL A 61 26.23 -20.26 11.11
C VAL A 61 26.87 -21.65 11.08
N GLN A 62 26.30 -22.60 10.34
CA GLN A 62 26.90 -23.93 10.16
C GLN A 62 28.24 -23.84 9.39
N GLY A 63 28.33 -23.01 8.35
CA GLY A 63 29.57 -22.75 7.63
C GLY A 63 30.65 -22.14 8.54
N PHE A 64 30.27 -21.25 9.45
CA PHE A 64 31.18 -20.69 10.45
C PHE A 64 31.65 -21.73 11.47
N LEU A 65 30.76 -22.60 11.97
CA LEU A 65 31.13 -23.71 12.85
C LEU A 65 32.08 -24.70 12.15
N GLY A 66 31.82 -25.02 10.89
CA GLY A 66 32.71 -25.84 10.07
C GLY A 66 34.07 -25.18 9.85
N TRP A 67 34.09 -23.87 9.60
CA TRP A 67 35.33 -23.11 9.49
C TRP A 67 36.12 -23.12 10.82
N LEU A 68 35.47 -22.88 11.96
CA LEU A 68 36.10 -22.91 13.29
C LEU A 68 36.78 -24.27 13.58
N GLY A 69 36.19 -25.37 13.12
CA GLY A 69 36.77 -26.72 13.23
C GLY A 69 37.86 -27.04 12.20
N GLY A 70 38.02 -26.20 11.18
CA GLY A 70 38.92 -26.42 10.05
C GLY A 70 40.36 -25.91 10.27
N PRO A 71 41.30 -26.31 9.39
CA PRO A 71 42.70 -25.91 9.48
C PRO A 71 42.87 -24.39 9.33
N SER A 72 42.08 -23.73 8.49
CA SER A 72 42.17 -22.29 8.24
C SER A 72 41.83 -21.44 9.47
N ALA A 73 41.01 -21.93 10.40
CA ALA A 73 40.72 -21.20 11.65
C ALA A 73 41.91 -21.21 12.62
N ARG A 74 42.78 -22.24 12.56
CA ARG A 74 44.00 -22.30 13.41
C ARG A 74 44.95 -21.15 13.10
N LEU A 75 45.02 -20.77 11.82
CA LEU A 75 45.84 -19.66 11.31
C LEU A 75 45.20 -18.28 11.50
N ALA A 76 43.91 -18.20 11.83
CA ALA A 76 43.22 -16.92 12.02
C ALA A 76 43.54 -16.28 13.37
N THR A 77 43.39 -14.95 13.48
CA THR A 77 43.47 -14.24 14.76
C THR A 77 42.11 -14.25 15.48
N ASP A 78 42.12 -14.05 16.79
CA ASP A 78 40.88 -13.97 17.58
C ASP A 78 40.00 -12.79 17.10
N ALA A 79 40.62 -11.69 16.68
CA ALA A 79 39.92 -10.54 16.09
C ALA A 79 39.23 -10.87 14.75
N GLU A 80 39.86 -11.68 13.90
CA GLU A 80 39.26 -12.13 12.64
C GLU A 80 38.07 -13.07 12.89
N ALA A 81 38.21 -14.01 13.84
CA ALA A 81 37.12 -14.89 14.23
C ALA A 81 35.93 -14.11 14.81
N GLN A 82 36.19 -13.12 15.67
CA GLN A 82 35.18 -12.23 16.23
C GLN A 82 34.47 -11.39 15.15
N ARG A 83 35.22 -10.89 14.15
CA ARG A 83 34.66 -10.12 13.03
C ARG A 83 33.70 -10.96 12.20
N ARG A 84 34.10 -12.19 11.85
CA ARG A 84 33.24 -13.14 11.14
C ARG A 84 31.98 -13.44 11.94
N PHE A 85 32.12 -13.73 13.23
CA PHE A 85 30.97 -13.97 14.11
C PHE A 85 30.04 -12.76 14.21
N SER A 86 30.59 -11.55 14.31
CA SER A 86 29.81 -10.31 14.39
C SER A 86 28.97 -10.08 13.13
N PHE A 87 29.49 -10.41 11.94
CA PHE A 87 28.70 -10.39 10.71
C PHE A 87 27.51 -11.37 10.77
N LEU A 88 27.70 -12.58 11.30
CA LEU A 88 26.62 -13.55 11.50
C LEU A 88 25.55 -13.01 12.45
N ARG A 89 25.97 -12.41 13.57
CA ARG A 89 25.06 -11.81 14.55
C ARG A 89 24.25 -10.67 13.95
N LEU A 90 24.86 -9.82 13.11
CA LEU A 90 24.14 -8.77 12.38
C LEU A 90 23.10 -9.36 11.41
N ARG A 91 23.45 -10.43 10.69
CA ARG A 91 22.52 -11.13 9.79
C ARG A 91 21.38 -11.83 10.54
N PHE A 92 21.66 -12.44 11.67
CA PHE A 92 20.65 -13.03 12.55
C PHE A 92 19.67 -11.97 13.06
N ASN A 93 20.19 -10.85 13.60
CA ASN A 93 19.35 -9.75 14.09
C ASN A 93 18.48 -9.15 12.98
N ALA A 94 19.03 -9.03 11.77
CA ALA A 94 18.28 -8.59 10.59
C ALA A 94 17.06 -9.48 10.28
N VAL A 95 17.20 -10.81 10.37
CA VAL A 95 16.07 -11.75 10.17
C VAL A 95 15.06 -11.64 11.31
N LEU A 96 15.50 -11.50 12.56
CA LEU A 96 14.60 -11.29 13.69
C LEU A 96 13.79 -9.99 13.57
N THR A 97 14.42 -8.88 13.20
CA THR A 97 13.70 -7.62 12.98
C THR A 97 12.61 -7.75 11.91
N GLN A 98 12.83 -8.58 10.88
CA GLN A 98 11.80 -8.86 9.88
C GLN A 98 10.67 -9.73 10.43
N PHE A 99 11.01 -10.73 11.26
CA PHE A 99 10.02 -11.54 11.96
C PHE A 99 9.15 -10.67 12.87
N ASP A 100 9.75 -9.81 13.70
CA ASP A 100 9.05 -8.92 14.62
C ASP A 100 8.11 -7.97 13.86
N LEU A 101 8.57 -7.41 12.73
CA LEU A 101 7.75 -6.57 11.85
C LEU A 101 6.47 -7.29 11.38
N PHE A 102 6.57 -8.56 10.96
CA PHE A 102 5.38 -9.32 10.57
C PHE A 102 4.54 -9.75 11.77
N ASN A 103 5.17 -10.06 12.90
CA ASN A 103 4.48 -10.41 14.13
C ASN A 103 3.59 -9.27 14.62
N ASP A 104 4.08 -8.03 14.62
CA ASP A 104 3.34 -6.84 15.00
C ASP A 104 2.11 -6.60 14.09
N VAL A 105 2.25 -6.93 12.81
CA VAL A 105 1.17 -6.80 11.81
C VAL A 105 0.12 -7.90 11.96
N ILE A 106 0.54 -9.12 12.29
CA ILE A 106 -0.34 -10.30 12.34
C ILE A 106 -1.07 -10.40 13.67
N SER A 107 -0.40 -10.16 14.80
CA SER A 107 -0.97 -10.31 16.14
C SER A 107 -2.23 -9.46 16.37
N GLN A 108 -2.29 -8.27 15.78
CA GLN A 108 -3.47 -7.39 15.86
C GLN A 108 -4.74 -8.02 15.26
N ARG A 109 -4.61 -9.02 14.40
CA ARG A 109 -5.76 -9.70 13.77
C ARG A 109 -6.54 -10.57 14.73
N SER A 110 -5.96 -10.86 15.89
CA SER A 110 -6.60 -11.56 16.99
C SER A 110 -7.52 -10.63 17.80
N GLU A 111 -7.48 -9.30 17.58
CA GLU A 111 -8.40 -8.35 18.23
C GLU A 111 -9.85 -8.52 17.73
N HIS A 112 -10.80 -8.56 18.67
CA HIS A 112 -12.24 -8.72 18.39
C HIS A 112 -12.75 -7.62 17.45
N ASP A 113 -13.50 -8.02 16.42
CA ASP A 113 -14.03 -7.24 15.28
C ASP A 113 -12.98 -6.55 14.38
N THR A 114 -11.98 -5.94 15.00
CA THR A 114 -10.90 -5.17 14.39
C THR A 114 -10.10 -6.01 13.40
N GLY A 115 -9.79 -7.27 13.75
CA GLY A 115 -9.09 -8.19 12.86
C GLY A 115 -9.83 -8.48 11.56
N VAL A 116 -11.16 -8.60 11.63
CA VAL A 116 -12.00 -8.85 10.45
C VAL A 116 -12.06 -7.62 9.55
N TRP A 117 -12.16 -6.42 10.12
CA TRP A 117 -12.12 -5.19 9.34
C TRP A 117 -10.77 -4.97 8.66
N MET A 118 -9.65 -5.29 9.32
CA MET A 118 -8.34 -5.24 8.68
C MET A 118 -8.25 -6.17 7.46
N SER A 119 -8.75 -7.39 7.57
CA SER A 119 -8.87 -8.30 6.43
C SER A 119 -9.75 -7.73 5.32
N GLY A 120 -10.87 -7.08 5.67
CA GLY A 120 -11.70 -6.34 4.70
C GLY A 120 -10.93 -5.23 3.98
N LEU A 121 -10.06 -4.50 4.70
CA LEU A 121 -9.21 -3.45 4.12
C LEU A 121 -8.11 -4.03 3.21
N ASP A 122 -7.63 -5.26 3.46
CA ASP A 122 -6.73 -5.97 2.53
C ASP A 122 -7.42 -6.15 1.16
N VAL A 123 -8.69 -6.58 1.18
CA VAL A 123 -9.49 -6.78 -0.03
C VAL A 123 -9.71 -5.45 -0.76
N VAL A 124 -10.02 -4.37 -0.03
CA VAL A 124 -10.15 -3.02 -0.60
C VAL A 124 -8.84 -2.57 -1.25
N SER A 125 -7.71 -2.81 -0.58
CA SER A 125 -6.39 -2.42 -1.08
C SER A 125 -5.98 -3.19 -2.33
N ALA A 126 -6.27 -4.50 -2.36
CA ALA A 126 -6.06 -5.33 -3.53
C ALA A 126 -6.92 -4.88 -4.72
N ASP A 127 -8.20 -4.54 -4.49
CA ASP A 127 -9.08 -3.97 -5.52
C ASP A 127 -8.56 -2.62 -6.05
N ALA A 128 -8.12 -1.74 -5.15
CA ALA A 128 -7.53 -0.46 -5.50
C ALA A 128 -6.23 -0.57 -6.32
N LEU A 129 -5.49 -1.67 -6.17
CA LEU A 129 -4.26 -1.94 -6.92
C LEU A 129 -4.52 -2.66 -8.25
N THR A 130 -5.70 -3.26 -8.44
CA THR A 130 -6.01 -4.08 -9.62
C THR A 130 -6.41 -3.23 -10.82
N LEU A 131 -5.76 -3.43 -11.96
CA LEU A 131 -6.05 -2.74 -13.23
C LEU A 131 -6.54 -3.71 -14.31
N ALA A 132 -7.51 -3.27 -15.11
CA ALA A 132 -7.95 -3.99 -16.31
C ALA A 132 -6.88 -3.87 -17.40
N GLY A 133 -6.17 -4.96 -17.66
CA GLY A 133 -5.13 -5.05 -18.69
C GLY A 133 -3.84 -5.76 -18.27
N SER A 134 -3.75 -6.26 -17.04
CA SER A 134 -2.63 -7.08 -16.54
C SER A 134 -1.26 -6.41 -16.79
N TYR A 135 -1.16 -5.12 -16.46
CA TYR A 135 0.07 -4.34 -16.64
C TYR A 135 1.19 -4.78 -15.68
N TYR A 136 0.82 -5.36 -14.53
CA TYR A 136 1.72 -5.94 -13.55
C TYR A 136 1.01 -7.03 -12.74
N PRO A 137 1.76 -7.98 -12.15
CA PRO A 137 1.22 -8.88 -11.14
C PRO A 137 0.97 -8.11 -9.84
N VAL A 138 -0.27 -8.18 -9.34
CA VAL A 138 -0.67 -7.53 -8.08
C VAL A 138 0.05 -8.21 -6.92
N PRO A 139 0.93 -7.52 -6.16
CA PRO A 139 1.55 -8.10 -4.97
C PRO A 139 0.50 -8.32 -3.87
N PRO A 140 0.72 -9.27 -2.95
CA PRO A 140 -0.13 -9.37 -1.76
C PRO A 140 -0.06 -8.09 -0.92
N VAL A 141 -1.16 -7.74 -0.26
CA VAL A 141 -1.29 -6.54 0.56
C VAL A 141 -1.82 -6.92 1.93
N ILE A 142 -1.32 -6.24 2.97
CA ILE A 142 -1.72 -6.44 4.37
C ILE A 142 -1.88 -5.07 5.02
N CYS A 143 -3.02 -4.85 5.65
CA CYS A 143 -3.33 -3.73 6.50
C CYS A 143 -3.07 -4.07 7.96
N TYR A 144 -2.59 -3.08 8.72
CA TYR A 144 -2.48 -3.15 10.18
C TYR A 144 -2.75 -1.78 10.79
N LEU A 145 -2.99 -1.72 12.09
CA LEU A 145 -3.31 -0.49 12.80
C LEU A 145 -2.11 0.13 13.51
N ASP A 146 -2.11 1.44 13.55
CA ASP A 146 -1.21 2.23 14.38
C ASP A 146 -1.98 3.39 15.03
N ARG A 147 -1.41 3.94 16.12
CA ARG A 147 -1.92 5.11 16.84
C ARG A 147 -1.47 6.44 16.22
N GLY A 148 -0.75 6.39 15.09
CA GLY A 148 -0.24 7.57 14.38
C GLY A 148 -1.31 8.32 13.58
N ILE A 149 -1.06 9.61 13.33
CA ILE A 149 -1.99 10.56 12.69
C ILE A 149 -2.26 10.25 11.20
N GLY A 150 -1.38 9.46 10.57
CA GLY A 150 -1.39 9.24 9.12
C GLY A 150 -1.15 7.79 8.73
N ALA A 151 -1.76 7.40 7.62
CA ALA A 151 -1.45 6.14 6.95
C ALA A 151 0.00 6.18 6.44
N ALA A 152 0.56 5.00 6.17
CA ALA A 152 1.87 4.86 5.57
C ALA A 152 2.01 3.49 4.92
N ILE A 153 2.79 3.40 3.86
CA ILE A 153 3.06 2.13 3.19
C ILE A 153 4.52 1.73 3.23
N ARG A 154 4.76 0.47 3.59
CA ARG A 154 5.96 -0.26 3.21
C ARG A 154 5.65 -1.09 1.98
N ARG A 155 6.09 -0.58 0.83
CA ARG A 155 5.81 -1.20 -0.48
C ARG A 155 6.38 -2.61 -0.59
N ALA A 156 5.66 -3.48 -1.29
CA ALA A 156 6.19 -4.75 -1.77
C ALA A 156 7.36 -4.51 -2.71
N ARG A 157 8.25 -5.51 -2.80
CA ARG A 157 9.43 -5.52 -3.68
C ARG A 157 10.46 -4.44 -3.37
N THR A 158 10.34 -3.76 -2.23
CA THR A 158 11.34 -2.82 -1.71
C THR A 158 12.17 -3.46 -0.62
N ARG A 159 13.32 -2.87 -0.29
CA ARG A 159 14.25 -3.46 0.68
C ARG A 159 13.66 -3.41 2.10
N LEU A 160 13.64 -4.55 2.80
CA LEU A 160 13.31 -4.61 4.22
C LEU A 160 14.47 -4.15 5.11
N PRO A 161 14.21 -3.66 6.34
CA PRO A 161 15.23 -3.57 7.37
C PRO A 161 15.96 -4.91 7.49
N GLY A 162 17.30 -4.90 7.48
CA GLY A 162 18.09 -6.13 7.49
C GLY A 162 18.37 -6.78 6.11
N GLY A 163 17.74 -6.31 5.03
CA GLY A 163 17.97 -6.78 3.66
C GLY A 163 16.86 -7.68 3.10
N GLY A 164 17.00 -8.14 1.86
CA GLY A 164 15.93 -8.88 1.18
C GLY A 164 14.79 -7.98 0.67
N SER A 165 13.97 -8.55 -0.21
CA SER A 165 12.85 -7.86 -0.85
C SER A 165 11.58 -8.11 -0.06
N ASN A 166 10.80 -7.06 0.21
CA ASN A 166 9.56 -7.16 0.97
C ASN A 166 8.52 -8.00 0.19
N PRO A 167 8.07 -9.15 0.71
CA PRO A 167 7.19 -10.06 -0.02
C PRO A 167 5.77 -9.51 -0.21
N VAL A 168 5.35 -8.58 0.66
CA VAL A 168 3.97 -8.06 0.74
C VAL A 168 3.97 -6.56 0.91
N ALA A 169 2.97 -5.85 0.40
CA ALA A 169 2.79 -4.44 0.71
C ALA A 169 2.13 -4.33 2.09
N ILE A 170 2.76 -3.63 3.02
CA ILE A 170 2.24 -3.43 4.38
C ILE A 170 1.72 -2.00 4.47
N ILE A 171 0.42 -1.85 4.69
CA ILE A 171 -0.24 -0.56 4.80
C ILE A 171 -0.67 -0.33 6.24
N ARG A 172 -0.18 0.76 6.82
CA ARG A 172 -0.54 1.23 8.12
C ARG A 172 -1.80 2.08 8.03
N VAL A 173 -2.78 1.77 8.87
CA VAL A 173 -4.07 2.46 8.94
C VAL A 173 -4.24 3.09 10.32
N PRO A 174 -4.58 4.39 10.41
CA PRO A 174 -4.89 5.03 11.69
C PRO A 174 -6.13 4.40 12.35
N ARG A 175 -6.01 3.99 13.61
CA ARG A 175 -7.07 3.28 14.34
C ARG A 175 -8.38 4.08 14.42
N GLU A 176 -8.29 5.38 14.62
CA GLU A 176 -9.44 6.28 14.73
C GLU A 176 -10.16 6.55 13.40
N ARG A 177 -9.57 6.11 12.27
CA ARG A 177 -10.12 6.30 10.92
C ARG A 177 -10.35 4.99 10.19
N MET A 178 -10.51 3.86 10.88
CA MET A 178 -10.66 2.55 10.23
C MET A 178 -11.89 2.44 9.31
N VAL A 179 -12.94 3.23 9.54
CA VAL A 179 -14.22 3.14 8.83
C VAL A 179 -14.68 4.54 8.41
N GLY A 180 -15.32 4.64 7.24
CA GLY A 180 -15.87 5.89 6.70
C GLY A 180 -15.09 6.45 5.50
N SER A 181 -15.51 7.60 4.98
CA SER A 181 -14.84 8.24 3.83
C SER A 181 -13.36 8.59 4.07
N GLY A 182 -12.97 8.82 5.34
CA GLY A 182 -11.61 9.16 5.74
C GLY A 182 -10.59 8.05 5.44
N ILE A 183 -10.96 6.77 5.62
CA ILE A 183 -10.05 5.66 5.34
C ILE A 183 -9.78 5.52 3.85
N ALA A 184 -10.81 5.73 3.02
CA ALA A 184 -10.72 5.52 1.59
C ALA A 184 -9.64 6.41 0.97
N SER A 185 -9.58 7.68 1.40
CA SER A 185 -8.58 8.62 0.90
C SER A 185 -7.15 8.17 1.22
N SER A 186 -6.86 7.95 2.51
CA SER A 186 -5.50 7.65 2.98
C SER A 186 -5.06 6.25 2.56
N LEU A 187 -5.90 5.23 2.71
CA LEU A 187 -5.61 3.86 2.28
C LEU A 187 -5.29 3.80 0.79
N ILE A 188 -6.10 4.44 -0.05
CA ILE A 188 -5.92 4.35 -1.50
C ILE A 188 -4.76 5.25 -1.97
N HIS A 189 -4.46 6.32 -1.26
CA HIS A 189 -3.22 7.08 -1.46
C HIS A 189 -1.99 6.18 -1.24
N GLU A 190 -1.95 5.44 -0.12
CA GLU A 190 -0.89 4.47 0.16
C GLU A 190 -0.78 3.39 -0.93
N VAL A 191 -1.90 2.83 -1.37
CA VAL A 191 -1.95 1.90 -2.52
C VAL A 191 -1.42 2.57 -3.79
N GLY A 192 -1.70 3.86 -3.98
CA GLY A 192 -1.20 4.68 -5.08
C GLY A 192 0.33 4.72 -5.15
N HIS A 193 1.03 4.78 -4.02
CA HIS A 193 2.50 4.67 -4.02
C HIS A 193 3.00 3.30 -4.50
N GLN A 194 2.30 2.21 -4.15
CA GLN A 194 2.62 0.88 -4.66
C GLN A 194 2.40 0.79 -6.16
N ALA A 195 1.27 1.30 -6.65
CA ALA A 195 0.96 1.33 -8.07
C ALA A 195 1.95 2.19 -8.87
N ALA A 196 2.31 3.36 -8.34
CA ALA A 196 3.30 4.25 -8.93
C ALA A 196 4.66 3.58 -9.13
N ALA A 197 5.10 2.78 -8.15
CA ALA A 197 6.33 2.00 -8.26
C ALA A 197 6.21 0.85 -9.29
N LEU A 198 5.07 0.16 -9.36
CA LEU A 198 4.86 -0.94 -10.31
C LEU A 198 4.77 -0.47 -11.77
N LEU A 199 4.28 0.76 -11.99
CA LEU A 199 4.12 1.37 -13.30
C LEU A 199 5.24 2.34 -13.67
N ASP A 200 6.21 2.54 -12.79
CA ASP A 200 7.33 3.47 -12.98
C ASP A 200 6.86 4.92 -13.29
N LEU A 201 5.81 5.37 -12.58
CA LEU A 201 5.12 6.63 -12.88
C LEU A 201 5.99 7.85 -12.57
N VAL A 202 6.68 7.85 -11.43
CA VAL A 202 7.50 8.99 -11.00
C VAL A 202 8.65 9.23 -11.97
N ASP A 203 9.38 8.18 -12.32
CA ASP A 203 10.56 8.31 -13.19
C ASP A 203 10.16 8.59 -14.64
N SER A 204 9.00 8.11 -15.10
CA SER A 204 8.47 8.48 -16.42
C SER A 204 7.93 9.92 -16.51
N LEU A 205 7.50 10.52 -15.40
CA LEU A 205 7.04 11.93 -15.36
C LEU A 205 8.18 12.94 -15.23
N ARG A 206 9.27 12.55 -14.57
CA ARG A 206 10.38 13.46 -14.24
C ARG A 206 10.97 14.20 -15.45
N PRO A 207 11.24 13.57 -16.62
CA PRO A 207 11.76 14.27 -17.79
C PRO A 207 10.80 15.32 -18.34
N LEU A 208 9.49 15.04 -18.30
CA LEU A 208 8.46 15.98 -18.77
C LEU A 208 8.43 17.22 -17.89
N LEU A 209 8.47 17.04 -16.56
CA LEU A 209 8.50 18.15 -15.60
C LEU A 209 9.78 18.97 -15.71
N GLN A 210 10.93 18.33 -15.94
CA GLN A 210 12.19 19.02 -16.25
C GLN A 210 12.11 19.86 -17.53
N GLY A 211 11.39 19.37 -18.56
CA GLY A 211 11.09 20.14 -19.76
C GLY A 211 10.31 21.43 -19.46
N MET A 212 9.28 21.33 -18.62
CA MET A 212 8.46 22.50 -18.24
C MET A 212 9.25 23.58 -17.48
N GLN A 213 10.25 23.17 -16.68
CA GLN A 213 11.14 24.11 -15.95
C GLN A 213 12.00 24.98 -16.88
N ARG A 214 12.21 24.56 -18.13
CA ARG A 214 13.02 25.30 -19.12
C ARG A 214 12.22 26.32 -19.91
N GLY A 215 10.89 26.29 -19.84
CA GLY A 215 10.02 27.19 -20.61
C GLY A 215 10.06 28.63 -20.10
N SER A 216 9.26 28.94 -19.08
CA SER A 216 9.17 30.28 -18.50
C SER A 216 10.06 30.40 -17.26
N ALA A 217 10.93 31.42 -17.21
CA ALA A 217 11.74 31.70 -16.02
C ALA A 217 10.87 32.07 -14.80
N ALA A 218 9.72 32.71 -15.04
CA ALA A 218 8.78 33.11 -13.99
C ALA A 218 8.07 31.91 -13.32
N ASP A 219 7.89 30.80 -14.05
CA ASP A 219 7.18 29.61 -13.57
C ASP A 219 8.13 28.50 -13.08
N ARG A 220 9.44 28.69 -13.26
CA ARG A 220 10.46 27.67 -12.99
C ARG A 220 10.37 27.12 -11.56
N GLU A 221 10.19 27.99 -10.57
CA GLU A 221 10.09 27.61 -9.16
C GLU A 221 8.87 26.70 -8.90
N ALA A 222 7.69 27.05 -9.44
CA ALA A 222 6.49 26.25 -9.31
C ALA A 222 6.66 24.85 -9.94
N TRP A 223 7.27 24.76 -11.13
CA TRP A 223 7.56 23.47 -11.77
C TRP A 223 8.61 22.63 -11.05
N GLN A 224 9.56 23.27 -10.35
CA GLN A 224 10.49 22.56 -9.46
C GLN A 224 9.77 21.94 -8.27
N LEU A 225 8.83 22.67 -7.66
CA LEU A 225 8.00 22.14 -6.57
C LEU A 225 7.09 21.01 -7.04
N TRP A 226 6.44 21.14 -8.19
CA TRP A 226 5.66 20.03 -8.78
C TRP A 226 6.51 18.78 -9.03
N ALA A 227 7.73 18.94 -9.53
CA ALA A 227 8.67 17.83 -9.71
C ALA A 227 9.12 17.20 -8.40
N ARG A 228 9.28 18.00 -7.34
CA ARG A 228 9.65 17.52 -6.01
C ARG A 228 8.52 16.69 -5.37
N TRP A 229 7.28 17.15 -5.52
CA TRP A 229 6.10 16.53 -4.90
C TRP A 229 5.47 15.41 -5.74
N ILE A 230 6.05 15.05 -6.88
CA ILE A 230 5.41 14.17 -7.86
C ILE A 230 5.05 12.78 -7.30
N SER A 231 5.83 12.24 -6.36
CA SER A 231 5.53 10.95 -5.72
C SER A 231 4.23 10.98 -4.93
N GLU A 232 3.97 12.08 -4.23
CA GLU A 232 2.76 12.31 -3.44
C GLU A 232 1.57 12.66 -4.31
N ILE A 233 1.80 13.46 -5.36
CA ILE A 233 0.75 13.87 -6.29
C ILE A 233 0.22 12.67 -7.08
N VAL A 234 1.08 11.75 -7.52
CA VAL A 234 0.65 10.53 -8.22
C VAL A 234 -0.17 9.63 -7.30
N ALA A 235 0.17 9.54 -6.03
CA ALA A 235 -0.63 8.82 -5.03
C ALA A 235 -2.00 9.49 -4.79
N ASP A 236 -2.05 10.82 -4.68
CA ASP A 236 -3.30 11.59 -4.61
C ASP A 236 -4.15 11.40 -5.88
N PHE A 237 -3.54 11.44 -7.06
CA PHE A 237 -4.23 11.17 -8.33
C PHE A 237 -4.88 9.78 -8.33
N TRP A 238 -4.14 8.76 -7.88
CA TRP A 238 -4.65 7.40 -7.80
C TRP A 238 -5.87 7.30 -6.87
N SER A 239 -5.80 7.98 -5.71
CA SER A 239 -6.91 8.06 -4.76
C SER A 239 -8.14 8.73 -5.38
N VAL A 240 -7.98 9.91 -6.00
CA VAL A 240 -9.09 10.61 -6.69
C VAL A 240 -9.67 9.76 -7.82
N ALA A 241 -8.82 9.10 -8.61
CA ALA A 241 -9.25 8.25 -9.72
C ALA A 241 -10.03 7.00 -9.26
N ARG A 242 -9.80 6.50 -8.03
CA ARG A 242 -10.50 5.31 -7.52
C ARG A 242 -11.79 5.61 -6.78
N VAL A 243 -11.81 6.68 -5.97
CA VAL A 243 -12.94 6.98 -5.08
C VAL A 243 -13.55 8.37 -5.27
N GLY A 244 -13.11 9.12 -6.29
CA GLY A 244 -13.70 10.39 -6.66
C GLY A 244 -13.62 11.43 -5.54
N ILE A 245 -14.71 12.16 -5.30
CA ILE A 245 -14.76 13.26 -4.31
C ILE A 245 -14.51 12.80 -2.87
N CYS A 246 -14.72 11.51 -2.59
CA CYS A 246 -14.41 10.90 -1.31
C CYS A 246 -12.92 11.06 -0.95
N SER A 247 -12.02 10.96 -1.95
CA SER A 247 -10.58 11.18 -1.78
C SER A 247 -10.30 12.60 -1.29
N THR A 248 -10.81 13.62 -1.97
CA THR A 248 -10.54 15.02 -1.62
C THR A 248 -11.10 15.40 -0.26
N LEU A 249 -12.29 14.90 0.10
CA LEU A 249 -12.86 15.13 1.44
C LEU A 249 -12.07 14.44 2.54
N GLY A 250 -11.61 13.20 2.30
CA GLY A 250 -10.73 12.50 3.22
C GLY A 250 -9.40 13.24 3.40
N LEU A 251 -8.80 13.72 2.30
CA LEU A 251 -7.60 14.56 2.34
C LEU A 251 -7.82 15.82 3.17
N MET A 252 -8.92 16.55 2.97
CA MET A 252 -9.27 17.71 3.81
C MET A 252 -9.33 17.33 5.29
N GLY A 253 -9.96 16.21 5.64
CA GLY A 253 -10.01 15.71 7.03
C GLY A 253 -8.64 15.34 7.62
N VAL A 254 -7.66 14.96 6.78
CA VAL A 254 -6.29 14.64 7.21
C VAL A 254 -5.47 15.92 7.43
N VAL A 255 -5.60 16.90 6.53
CA VAL A 255 -4.69 18.07 6.49
C VAL A 255 -5.28 19.34 7.11
N SER A 256 -6.53 19.32 7.57
CA SER A 256 -7.15 20.47 8.25
C SER A 256 -6.45 20.74 9.59
N LEU A 257 -5.57 21.73 9.60
CA LEU A 257 -4.78 22.17 10.75
C LEU A 257 -5.03 23.67 11.02
N PRO A 258 -4.57 24.21 12.16
CA PRO A 258 -4.58 25.65 12.37
C PRO A 258 -3.88 26.41 11.24
N ARG A 259 -4.39 27.60 10.90
CA ARG A 259 -3.97 28.41 9.74
C ARG A 259 -2.44 28.49 9.51
N PRO A 260 -1.57 28.67 10.52
CA PRO A 260 -0.13 28.75 10.29
C PRO A 260 0.47 27.51 9.60
N PHE A 261 -0.08 26.32 9.85
CA PHE A 261 0.40 25.08 9.24
C PHE A 261 -0.06 24.90 7.80
N MET A 262 -1.18 25.52 7.43
CA MET A 262 -1.79 25.36 6.10
C MET A 262 -0.98 26.00 4.97
N PHE A 263 -0.16 26.99 5.31
CA PHE A 263 0.64 27.77 4.37
C PHE A 263 2.15 27.59 4.58
N ARG A 264 2.55 26.68 5.48
CA ARG A 264 3.95 26.42 5.77
C ARG A 264 4.55 25.58 4.65
N LEU A 265 5.46 26.18 3.88
CA LEU A 265 6.35 25.45 2.99
C LEU A 265 7.49 24.86 3.81
N ASN A 266 7.57 23.53 3.85
CA ASN A 266 8.77 22.82 4.26
C ASN A 266 9.37 22.17 3.02
N LEU A 267 10.57 22.59 2.63
CA LEU A 267 11.19 22.03 1.44
C LEU A 267 11.48 20.55 1.66
N ASP A 268 11.88 20.12 2.85
CA ASP A 268 12.19 18.70 3.12
C ASP A 268 10.96 17.78 3.16
N ASP A 269 9.75 18.35 3.16
CA ASP A 269 8.51 17.59 3.07
C ASP A 269 8.25 17.17 1.61
N PRO A 270 8.07 15.88 1.33
CA PRO A 270 7.71 15.42 -0.01
C PRO A 270 6.28 15.83 -0.41
N HIS A 271 5.43 16.28 0.52
CA HIS A 271 4.07 16.67 0.21
C HIS A 271 3.95 18.13 -0.24
N PRO A 272 3.01 18.44 -1.16
CA PRO A 272 2.60 19.81 -1.38
C PRO A 272 2.07 20.45 -0.10
N VAL A 273 2.28 21.76 0.03
CA VAL A 273 1.69 22.57 1.11
C VAL A 273 0.19 22.24 1.26
N PRO A 274 -0.34 22.00 2.48
CA PRO A 274 -1.71 21.52 2.66
C PRO A 274 -2.77 22.30 1.88
N TRP A 275 -2.67 23.63 1.85
CA TRP A 275 -3.62 24.48 1.12
C TRP A 275 -3.60 24.22 -0.40
N ILE A 276 -2.41 24.09 -1.00
CA ILE A 276 -2.30 23.82 -2.45
C ILE A 276 -2.63 22.36 -2.77
N ARG A 277 -2.32 21.41 -1.87
CA ARG A 277 -2.60 19.98 -2.05
C ARG A 277 -4.10 19.70 -2.24
N VAL A 278 -4.96 20.29 -1.41
CA VAL A 278 -6.43 20.15 -1.54
C VAL A 278 -6.93 20.83 -2.82
N THR A 279 -6.38 21.99 -3.16
CA THR A 279 -6.74 22.70 -4.39
C THR A 279 -6.37 21.88 -5.63
N LEU A 280 -5.18 21.27 -5.63
CA LEU A 280 -4.73 20.35 -6.68
C LEU A 280 -5.62 19.10 -6.76
N SER A 281 -6.00 18.52 -5.62
CA SER A 281 -6.92 17.38 -5.57
C SER A 281 -8.27 17.72 -6.22
N CYS A 282 -8.82 18.92 -5.97
CA CYS A 282 -10.02 19.41 -6.65
C CYS A 282 -9.82 19.57 -8.16
N ALA A 283 -8.67 20.09 -8.60
CA ALA A 283 -8.36 20.27 -10.02
C ALA A 283 -8.20 18.93 -10.75
N ILE A 284 -7.54 17.95 -10.13
CA ILE A 284 -7.46 16.57 -10.65
C ILE A 284 -8.87 15.97 -10.73
N GLY A 285 -9.68 16.13 -9.67
CA GLY A 285 -11.06 15.68 -9.64
C GLY A 285 -11.90 16.27 -10.78
N GLN A 286 -11.79 17.58 -11.02
CA GLN A 286 -12.48 18.27 -12.12
C GLN A 286 -12.04 17.74 -13.49
N ALA A 287 -10.76 17.42 -13.68
CA ALA A 287 -10.26 16.90 -14.94
C ALA A 287 -10.70 15.45 -15.21
N LEU A 288 -10.77 14.60 -14.17
CA LEU A 288 -11.22 13.21 -14.30
C LEU A 288 -12.74 13.07 -14.34
N TYR A 289 -13.44 13.94 -13.62
CA TYR A 289 -14.89 13.90 -13.38
C TYR A 289 -15.50 15.30 -13.51
N PRO A 290 -15.64 15.84 -14.73
CA PRO A 290 -16.16 17.20 -14.91
C PRO A 290 -17.54 17.37 -14.24
N HIS A 291 -17.58 18.13 -13.15
CA HIS A 291 -18.79 18.31 -12.35
C HIS A 291 -18.66 19.54 -11.42
N PRO A 292 -19.71 20.36 -11.23
CA PRO A 292 -19.62 21.58 -10.42
C PRO A 292 -19.22 21.36 -8.95
N GLN A 293 -19.28 20.13 -8.43
CA GLN A 293 -18.88 19.80 -7.06
C GLN A 293 -17.44 20.22 -6.72
N TRP A 294 -16.52 20.11 -7.69
CA TRP A 294 -15.11 20.40 -7.45
C TRP A 294 -14.88 21.90 -7.26
N ALA A 295 -15.56 22.73 -8.05
CA ALA A 295 -15.53 24.18 -7.89
C ALA A 295 -16.14 24.60 -6.55
N ARG A 296 -17.27 23.99 -6.14
CA ARG A 296 -17.87 24.24 -4.81
C ARG A 296 -16.92 23.86 -3.67
N LEU A 297 -16.25 22.71 -3.78
CA LEU A 297 -15.33 22.24 -2.75
C LEU A 297 -14.08 23.10 -2.66
N ALA A 298 -13.51 23.51 -3.80
CA ALA A 298 -12.39 24.44 -3.84
C ALA A 298 -12.75 25.81 -3.24
N ALA A 299 -13.95 26.33 -3.52
CA ALA A 299 -14.43 27.58 -2.94
C ALA A 299 -14.60 27.47 -1.41
N LEU A 300 -15.19 26.37 -0.92
CA LEU A 300 -15.30 26.10 0.51
C LEU A 300 -13.91 26.05 1.19
N TRP A 301 -12.96 25.36 0.57
CA TRP A 301 -11.60 25.28 1.11
C TRP A 301 -10.93 26.65 1.23
N GLN A 302 -11.09 27.50 0.22
CA GLN A 302 -10.58 28.88 0.24
C GLN A 302 -11.28 29.74 1.30
N SER A 303 -12.58 29.54 1.54
CA SER A 303 -13.28 30.28 2.61
C SER A 303 -12.88 29.83 4.02
N LEU A 304 -12.56 28.54 4.19
CA LEU A 304 -12.06 28.02 5.47
C LEU A 304 -10.62 28.48 5.76
N TYR A 305 -9.82 28.64 4.70
CA TYR A 305 -8.42 29.05 4.78
C TYR A 305 -8.13 30.24 3.85
N PRO A 306 -8.56 31.45 4.23
CA PRO A 306 -8.30 32.67 3.48
C PRO A 306 -6.79 32.96 3.37
N PRO A 307 -6.23 33.16 2.15
CA PRO A 307 -4.82 33.52 1.98
C PRO A 307 -4.52 34.98 2.38
N GLN A 308 -5.54 35.80 2.65
CA GLN A 308 -5.39 37.19 3.08
C GLN A 308 -4.48 37.26 4.33
N GLY A 309 -3.57 38.24 4.36
CA GLY A 309 -2.62 38.45 5.46
C GLY A 309 -1.39 37.53 5.44
N LEU A 310 -1.18 36.74 4.39
CA LEU A 310 0.13 36.11 4.13
C LEU A 310 1.14 37.15 3.65
N ASP A 311 2.43 36.90 3.88
CA ASP A 311 3.49 37.75 3.36
C ASP A 311 3.53 37.71 1.82
N PRO A 312 4.04 38.77 1.17
CA PRO A 312 4.02 38.87 -0.28
C PRO A 312 4.75 37.74 -1.02
N ALA A 313 5.79 37.13 -0.42
CA ALA A 313 6.53 36.05 -1.06
C ALA A 313 5.70 34.76 -1.12
N ARG A 314 5.05 34.39 -0.01
CA ARG A 314 4.14 33.23 0.03
C ARG A 314 2.94 33.39 -0.90
N LEU A 315 2.34 34.58 -0.97
CA LEU A 315 1.23 34.86 -1.89
C LEU A 315 1.65 34.66 -3.35
N ARG A 316 2.78 35.25 -3.76
CA ARG A 316 3.30 35.08 -5.13
C ARG A 316 3.54 33.61 -5.47
N LEU A 317 4.13 32.84 -4.57
CA LEU A 317 4.36 31.41 -4.81
C LEU A 317 3.06 30.63 -4.97
N LEU A 318 2.06 30.87 -4.12
CA LEU A 318 0.76 30.23 -4.23
C LEU A 318 0.06 30.59 -5.55
N ASP A 319 0.16 31.84 -5.97
CA ASP A 319 -0.42 32.30 -7.24
C ASP A 319 0.29 31.67 -8.45
N GLN A 320 1.62 31.53 -8.41
CA GLN A 320 2.39 30.80 -9.44
C GLN A 320 2.02 29.31 -9.50
N LEU A 321 1.89 28.66 -8.34
CA LEU A 321 1.44 27.27 -8.27
C LEU A 321 0.03 27.14 -8.86
N ARG A 322 -0.90 28.05 -8.55
CA ARG A 322 -2.25 28.05 -9.13
C ARG A 322 -2.24 28.32 -10.64
N ALA A 323 -1.40 29.23 -11.11
CA ALA A 323 -1.29 29.57 -12.53
C ALA A 323 -0.76 28.39 -13.38
N THR A 324 0.20 27.64 -12.84
CA THR A 324 0.79 26.46 -13.51
C THR A 324 -0.04 25.19 -13.36
N MET A 325 -0.95 25.14 -12.38
CA MET A 325 -1.75 23.95 -12.05
C MET A 325 -2.57 23.37 -13.22
N PRO A 326 -3.28 24.16 -14.07
CA PRO A 326 -4.02 23.60 -15.20
C PRO A 326 -3.13 22.84 -16.19
N ALA A 327 -1.95 23.39 -16.52
CA ALA A 327 -0.98 22.75 -17.39
C ALA A 327 -0.41 21.47 -16.75
N PHE A 328 -0.10 21.53 -15.44
CA PHE A 328 0.39 20.37 -14.70
C PHE A 328 -0.64 19.23 -14.61
N VAL A 329 -1.90 19.55 -14.31
CA VAL A 329 -2.99 18.56 -14.28
C VAL A 329 -3.22 17.97 -15.66
N SER A 330 -3.18 18.79 -16.72
CA SER A 330 -3.29 18.29 -18.09
C SER A 330 -2.16 17.30 -18.43
N LEU A 331 -0.91 17.62 -18.06
CA LEU A 331 0.23 16.73 -18.22
C LEU A 331 0.01 15.41 -17.47
N LEU A 332 -0.43 15.48 -16.20
CA LEU A 332 -0.64 14.29 -15.37
C LEU A 332 -1.76 13.38 -15.90
N VAL A 333 -2.91 13.96 -16.26
CA VAL A 333 -4.06 13.21 -16.78
C VAL A 333 -3.72 12.54 -18.11
N ASN A 334 -3.01 13.25 -19.00
CA ASN A 334 -2.69 12.74 -20.34
C ASN A 334 -1.38 11.94 -20.39
N HIS A 335 -0.70 11.75 -19.26
CA HIS A 335 0.55 10.99 -19.21
C HIS A 335 0.32 9.53 -19.61
N ARG A 336 1.15 9.04 -20.53
CA ARG A 336 1.13 7.66 -21.06
C ARG A 336 2.44 6.97 -20.69
N PRO A 337 2.57 6.42 -19.46
CA PRO A 337 3.78 5.73 -19.05
C PRO A 337 3.99 4.48 -19.91
N PRO A 338 5.24 4.10 -20.25
CA PRO A 338 5.52 2.94 -21.10
C PRO A 338 4.87 1.64 -20.62
N ARG A 339 4.80 1.44 -19.29
CA ARG A 339 4.20 0.26 -18.64
C ARG A 339 2.70 0.09 -18.94
N LEU A 340 1.99 1.18 -19.30
CA LEU A 340 0.57 1.13 -19.68
C LEU A 340 0.34 0.89 -21.18
N ARG A 341 1.40 0.58 -21.95
CA ARG A 341 1.31 0.15 -23.36
C ARG A 341 0.48 1.12 -24.23
N GLY A 342 0.75 2.41 -24.08
CA GLY A 342 0.11 3.47 -24.84
C GLY A 342 -1.19 4.00 -24.25
N LYS A 343 -1.70 3.46 -23.12
CA LYS A 343 -2.85 4.05 -22.41
C LYS A 343 -2.42 5.14 -21.43
N ALA A 344 -3.30 6.13 -21.25
CA ALA A 344 -3.19 7.12 -20.20
C ALA A 344 -3.72 6.53 -18.87
N LEU A 345 -3.29 7.12 -17.75
CA LEU A 345 -3.59 6.57 -16.43
C LEU A 345 -5.10 6.54 -16.12
N HIS A 346 -5.83 7.58 -16.54
CA HIS A 346 -7.29 7.64 -16.37
C HIS A 346 -8.03 6.55 -17.18
N GLU A 347 -7.47 6.10 -18.30
CA GLU A 347 -8.03 5.01 -19.12
C GLU A 347 -7.82 3.66 -18.42
N ALA A 348 -6.61 3.42 -17.90
CA ALA A 348 -6.29 2.19 -17.17
C ALA A 348 -7.11 2.05 -15.86
N LEU A 349 -7.45 3.17 -15.22
CA LEU A 349 -8.25 3.22 -13.99
C LEU A 349 -9.77 3.24 -14.23
N ALA A 350 -10.21 3.18 -15.49
CA ALA A 350 -11.62 3.15 -15.88
C ALA A 350 -12.46 4.28 -15.22
N VAL A 351 -11.94 5.51 -15.20
CA VAL A 351 -12.60 6.66 -14.54
C VAL A 351 -14.00 6.95 -15.10
N ARG A 352 -14.28 6.56 -16.35
CA ARG A 352 -15.62 6.69 -16.96
C ARG A 352 -16.71 5.93 -16.20
N GLU A 353 -16.36 4.87 -15.48
CA GLU A 353 -17.31 4.09 -14.68
C GLU A 353 -17.66 4.76 -13.35
N ARG A 354 -16.91 5.79 -12.96
CA ARG A 354 -17.01 6.48 -11.67
C ARG A 354 -17.51 7.93 -11.81
N GLN A 355 -18.17 8.26 -12.91
CA GLN A 355 -18.75 9.59 -13.11
C GLN A 355 -19.84 9.88 -12.06
N PRO A 356 -19.93 11.11 -11.51
CA PRO A 356 -20.85 11.43 -10.40
C PRO A 356 -22.30 11.01 -10.64
N ARG A 357 -22.83 11.23 -11.85
CA ARG A 357 -24.18 10.79 -12.23
C ARG A 357 -24.35 9.27 -12.12
N ARG A 358 -23.38 8.51 -12.61
CA ARG A 358 -23.39 7.04 -12.57
C ARG A 358 -23.28 6.52 -11.13
N LEU A 359 -22.46 7.17 -10.29
CA LEU A 359 -22.39 6.86 -8.87
C LEU A 359 -23.74 7.09 -8.16
N ALA A 360 -24.40 8.21 -8.46
CA ALA A 360 -25.72 8.51 -7.93
C ALA A 360 -26.81 7.53 -8.41
N ASP A 361 -26.74 7.07 -9.67
CA ASP A 361 -27.61 6.02 -10.22
C ASP A 361 -27.39 4.67 -9.51
N LEU A 362 -26.13 4.28 -9.29
CA LEU A 362 -25.78 3.07 -8.55
C LEU A 362 -26.32 3.11 -7.12
N TYR A 363 -26.16 4.23 -6.40
CA TYR A 363 -26.69 4.38 -5.05
C TYR A 363 -28.21 4.17 -5.03
N ARG A 364 -28.95 4.85 -5.92
CA ARG A 364 -30.41 4.67 -6.03
C ARG A 364 -30.79 3.22 -6.32
N SER A 365 -30.04 2.55 -7.19
CA SER A 365 -30.26 1.13 -7.50
C SER A 365 -30.00 0.26 -6.27
N TRP A 366 -28.95 0.52 -5.50
CA TRP A 366 -28.60 -0.26 -4.31
C TRP A 366 -29.56 -0.01 -3.15
N CYS A 367 -30.16 1.18 -3.02
CA CYS A 367 -31.24 1.41 -2.08
C CYS A 367 -32.46 0.51 -2.36
N ARG A 368 -32.75 0.23 -3.64
CA ARG A 368 -33.84 -0.67 -4.05
C ARG A 368 -33.44 -2.15 -3.98
N ALA A 369 -32.18 -2.45 -4.31
CA ALA A 369 -31.63 -3.80 -4.36
C ALA A 369 -30.23 -3.85 -3.72
N PRO A 370 -30.15 -3.95 -2.37
CA PRO A 370 -28.88 -3.85 -1.63
C PRO A 370 -27.84 -4.91 -2.02
N ALA A 371 -28.28 -6.07 -2.52
CA ALA A 371 -27.38 -7.13 -3.00
C ALA A 371 -26.38 -6.65 -4.07
N GLY A 372 -26.73 -5.62 -4.85
CA GLY A 372 -25.81 -5.03 -5.83
C GLY A 372 -24.55 -4.43 -5.20
N MET A 373 -24.66 -3.86 -4.00
CA MET A 373 -23.54 -3.27 -3.26
C MET A 373 -22.51 -4.34 -2.84
N TYR A 374 -22.98 -5.50 -2.36
CA TYR A 374 -22.12 -6.60 -1.92
C TYR A 374 -21.40 -7.32 -3.08
N ARG A 375 -21.93 -7.22 -4.29
CA ARG A 375 -21.33 -7.80 -5.51
C ARG A 375 -20.35 -6.86 -6.21
N ALA A 376 -20.43 -5.56 -5.92
CA ALA A 376 -19.61 -4.56 -6.57
C ALA A 376 -18.16 -4.57 -6.05
N PRO A 377 -17.19 -4.12 -6.87
CA PRO A 377 -15.82 -3.91 -6.42
C PRO A 377 -15.75 -2.96 -5.22
N PRO A 378 -14.96 -3.25 -4.17
CA PRO A 378 -14.91 -2.42 -2.97
C PRO A 378 -14.64 -0.94 -3.23
N THR A 379 -13.68 -0.59 -4.11
CA THR A 379 -13.39 0.82 -4.44
C THR A 379 -14.57 1.53 -5.10
N LEU A 380 -15.38 0.82 -5.90
CA LEU A 380 -16.59 1.40 -6.46
C LEU A 380 -17.63 1.66 -5.37
N VAL A 381 -17.77 0.76 -4.39
CA VAL A 381 -18.68 0.96 -3.25
C VAL A 381 -18.27 2.20 -2.44
N PHE A 382 -16.98 2.35 -2.12
CA PHE A 382 -16.47 3.57 -1.48
C PHE A 382 -16.74 4.83 -2.29
N ALA A 383 -16.57 4.78 -3.62
CA ALA A 383 -16.87 5.91 -4.50
C ALA A 383 -18.37 6.29 -4.45
N VAL A 384 -19.26 5.30 -4.52
CA VAL A 384 -20.71 5.50 -4.51
C VAL A 384 -21.21 6.03 -3.16
N LEU A 385 -20.80 5.41 -2.06
CA LEU A 385 -21.21 5.85 -0.72
C LEU A 385 -20.65 7.24 -0.40
N GLY A 386 -19.38 7.48 -0.72
CA GLY A 386 -18.75 8.79 -0.55
C GLY A 386 -19.44 9.88 -1.36
N GLN A 387 -19.74 9.65 -2.64
CA GLN A 387 -20.52 10.60 -3.45
C GLN A 387 -21.90 10.85 -2.86
N SER A 388 -22.58 9.80 -2.39
CA SER A 388 -23.92 9.92 -1.80
C SER A 388 -23.94 10.72 -0.51
N ARG A 389 -22.86 10.65 0.28
CA ARG A 389 -22.66 11.51 1.44
C ARG A 389 -22.49 12.97 1.05
N VAL A 390 -21.70 13.27 0.00
CA VAL A 390 -21.57 14.65 -0.52
C VAL A 390 -22.88 15.20 -1.05
N ASP A 391 -23.68 14.34 -1.68
CA ASP A 391 -24.99 14.70 -2.20
C ASP A 391 -26.06 14.86 -1.10
N GLY A 392 -25.70 14.66 0.19
CA GLY A 392 -26.61 14.77 1.33
C GLY A 392 -27.62 13.62 1.45
N ARG A 393 -27.38 12.49 0.76
CA ARG A 393 -28.28 11.33 0.71
C ARG A 393 -27.91 10.20 1.65
N LEU A 394 -26.74 10.29 2.28
CA LEU A 394 -26.22 9.32 3.22
C LEU A 394 -25.56 10.07 4.37
N SER A 395 -25.99 9.80 5.61
CA SER A 395 -25.36 10.40 6.79
C SER A 395 -24.00 9.75 7.07
N PRO A 396 -23.09 10.43 7.81
CA PRO A 396 -21.83 9.83 8.24
C PRO A 396 -22.01 8.54 9.06
N GLU A 397 -23.03 8.48 9.91
CA GLU A 397 -23.34 7.32 10.76
C GLU A 397 -23.79 6.13 9.91
N ALA A 398 -24.67 6.38 8.94
CA ALA A 398 -25.14 5.36 8.00
C ALA A 398 -24.02 4.87 7.08
N GLU A 399 -23.16 5.77 6.59
CA GLU A 399 -21.96 5.41 5.83
C GLU A 399 -21.05 4.48 6.64
N SER A 400 -20.75 4.85 7.89
CA SER A 400 -19.91 4.06 8.78
C SER A 400 -20.49 2.67 9.02
N ALA A 401 -21.77 2.58 9.39
CA ALA A 401 -22.45 1.31 9.64
C ALA A 401 -22.48 0.40 8.40
N LEU A 402 -22.69 0.97 7.20
CA LEU A 402 -22.67 0.21 5.95
C LEU A 402 -21.26 -0.29 5.63
N LEU A 403 -20.25 0.57 5.72
CA LEU A 403 -18.87 0.19 5.43
C LEU A 403 -18.34 -0.85 6.41
N SER A 404 -18.64 -0.77 7.70
CA SER A 404 -18.31 -1.83 8.66
C SER A 404 -18.88 -3.18 8.25
N LYS A 405 -20.16 -3.23 7.85
CA LYS A 405 -20.80 -4.47 7.38
C LYS A 405 -20.16 -5.01 6.10
N LEU A 406 -19.81 -4.12 5.18
CA LEU A 406 -19.17 -4.49 3.92
C LEU A 406 -17.74 -4.99 4.12
N LEU A 407 -16.95 -4.38 5.01
CA LEU A 407 -15.62 -4.86 5.36
C LEU A 407 -15.69 -6.28 5.91
N THR A 408 -16.62 -6.53 6.84
CA THR A 408 -16.89 -7.88 7.36
C THR A 408 -17.31 -8.85 6.25
N HIS A 409 -18.19 -8.41 5.34
CA HIS A 409 -18.61 -9.23 4.21
C HIS A 409 -17.46 -9.58 3.27
N TRP A 410 -16.62 -8.62 2.88
CA TRP A 410 -15.50 -8.86 1.98
C TRP A 410 -14.45 -9.75 2.60
N ALA A 411 -14.16 -9.57 3.89
CA ALA A 411 -13.30 -10.46 4.65
C ALA A 411 -13.83 -11.90 4.62
N LEU A 412 -15.09 -12.12 5.04
CA LEU A 412 -15.73 -13.43 5.04
C LEU A 412 -15.76 -14.06 3.64
N ARG A 413 -16.20 -13.29 2.64
CA ARG A 413 -16.29 -13.75 1.25
C ARG A 413 -14.92 -14.16 0.73
N SER A 414 -13.88 -13.37 0.97
CA SER A 414 -12.52 -13.70 0.52
C SER A 414 -12.02 -15.03 1.09
N THR A 415 -12.32 -15.31 2.37
CA THR A 415 -12.00 -16.58 3.03
C THR A 415 -12.77 -17.75 2.39
N LEU A 416 -14.08 -17.60 2.18
CA LEU A 416 -14.93 -18.65 1.60
C LEU A 416 -14.61 -18.92 0.13
N ASP A 417 -14.43 -17.87 -0.68
CA ASP A 417 -14.07 -17.97 -2.09
C ASP A 417 -12.71 -18.67 -2.25
N THR A 418 -11.75 -18.34 -1.39
CA THR A 418 -10.45 -19.01 -1.30
C THR A 418 -10.60 -20.50 -0.96
N ALA A 419 -11.36 -20.83 0.07
CA ALA A 419 -11.57 -22.23 0.48
C ALA A 419 -12.20 -23.05 -0.65
N SER A 420 -13.17 -22.45 -1.37
CA SER A 420 -13.80 -23.04 -2.55
C SER A 420 -12.82 -23.24 -3.71
N ALA A 421 -11.99 -22.23 -4.01
CA ALA A 421 -10.96 -22.30 -5.04
C ALA A 421 -9.92 -23.39 -4.74
N CYS A 422 -9.45 -23.48 -3.50
CA CYS A 422 -8.54 -24.54 -3.06
C CYS A 422 -9.16 -25.93 -3.24
N ARG A 423 -10.41 -26.14 -2.82
CA ARG A 423 -11.12 -27.40 -3.03
C ARG A 423 -11.20 -27.76 -4.51
N THR A 424 -11.55 -26.80 -5.36
CA THR A 424 -11.67 -26.99 -6.81
C THR A 424 -10.34 -27.36 -7.44
N ALA A 425 -9.25 -26.66 -7.08
CA ALA A 425 -7.91 -26.96 -7.57
C ALA A 425 -7.41 -28.35 -7.15
N VAL A 426 -7.72 -28.79 -5.91
CA VAL A 426 -7.40 -30.14 -5.44
C VAL A 426 -8.15 -31.20 -6.25
N LEU A 427 -9.46 -31.01 -6.47
CA LEU A 427 -10.27 -31.94 -7.26
C LEU A 427 -9.76 -32.03 -8.70
N GLN A 428 -9.43 -30.90 -9.35
CA GLN A 428 -8.88 -30.88 -10.70
C GLN A 428 -7.51 -31.58 -10.81
N ARG A 429 -6.64 -31.46 -9.80
CA ARG A 429 -5.37 -32.18 -9.76
C ARG A 429 -5.57 -33.68 -9.57
N ALA A 430 -6.51 -34.07 -8.72
CA ALA A 430 -6.85 -35.48 -8.49
C ALA A 430 -7.42 -36.13 -9.76
N THR A 431 -8.33 -35.46 -10.47
CA THR A 431 -8.89 -35.97 -11.74
C THR A 431 -7.85 -36.03 -12.84
N SER A 432 -6.99 -35.01 -12.97
CA SER A 432 -5.89 -35.01 -13.96
C SER A 432 -4.90 -36.14 -13.71
N ARG A 433 -4.58 -36.40 -12.43
CA ARG A 433 -3.71 -37.51 -12.02
C ARG A 433 -4.35 -38.87 -12.28
N ALA A 434 -5.62 -39.06 -11.94
CA ALA A 434 -6.35 -40.29 -12.23
C ALA A 434 -6.46 -40.55 -13.75
N TRP A 435 -6.65 -39.50 -14.55
CA TRP A 435 -6.66 -39.60 -16.01
C TRP A 435 -5.29 -40.03 -16.58
N LEU A 436 -4.20 -39.38 -16.14
CA LEU A 436 -2.83 -39.76 -16.50
C LEU A 436 -2.48 -41.20 -16.08
N GLU A 437 -2.91 -41.62 -14.88
CA GLU A 437 -2.72 -42.99 -14.39
C GLU A 437 -3.54 -44.02 -15.20
N SER A 438 -4.70 -43.62 -15.75
CA SER A 438 -5.52 -44.48 -16.62
C SER A 438 -5.00 -44.59 -18.07
N GLU A 439 -4.38 -43.54 -18.63
CA GLU A 439 -3.75 -43.60 -19.96
C GLU A 439 -2.46 -44.41 -19.96
N HIS A 440 -1.73 -44.44 -18.84
CA HIS A 440 -0.50 -45.23 -18.70
C HIS A 440 -0.72 -46.61 -18.04
N GLY A 441 -1.95 -46.95 -17.68
CA GLY A 441 -2.35 -48.18 -17.00
C GLY A 441 -2.78 -49.35 -17.88
N LEU A 442 -2.23 -49.48 -19.10
CA LEU A 442 -2.49 -50.62 -20.02
C LEU A 442 -1.22 -51.23 -20.65
N ALA A 443 -0.08 -51.17 -19.96
CA ALA A 443 1.17 -51.81 -20.41
C ALA A 443 1.79 -52.78 -19.39
N THR A 444 0.95 -53.50 -18.64
CA THR A 444 1.38 -54.69 -17.87
C THR A 444 0.34 -55.79 -17.97
N ARG A 445 0.40 -56.57 -19.06
CA ARG A 445 0.08 -57.99 -19.09
C ARG A 445 1.15 -58.72 -19.88
#